data_AF-A0A0F9FE01-F1
#
_entry.id   AF-A0A0F9FE01-F1
#
_cell.length_a   1.000
_cell.length_b   1.000
_cell.length_c   1.000
_cell.angle_alpha   90.00
_cell.angle_beta   90.00
_cell.angle_gamma   90.00
#
_symmetry.space_group_name_H-M   'P 1'
#
loop_
_entity.id
_entity.type
_entity.pdbx_description
1 polymer ?
#
loop_
_entity_poly.entity_id
_entity_poly.type
_entity_poly.pdbx_seq_one_letter_code
_entity_poly.pdbx_strand_id
1 'polypeptide(L)'
;DREGCCEDFEQIDSYGYVAHLWMRYPRLGYQRVTDIATRRVREGVWTLEEAQKVIKEKDSILDQRAWDDFRKVLGYSLLEWYEIIKNASWNKKL
;
A
#
# COMPACT_ATOMS: atom_id res chain seq x y z
N ASP A 1 -2.05 13.61 -2.00
CA ASP A 1 -1.31 12.41 -1.55
C ASP A 1 -1.70 11.20 -2.38
N ARG A 2 -0.76 10.29 -2.62
CA ARG A 2 -1.07 8.99 -3.22
C ARG A 2 -1.85 8.11 -2.24
N GLU A 3 -2.69 7.22 -2.77
CA GLU A 3 -3.46 6.29 -1.94
C GLU A 3 -2.52 5.31 -1.22
N GLY A 4 -2.87 4.94 0.01
CA GLY A 4 -2.01 4.04 0.81
C GLY A 4 -0.67 4.65 1.23
N CYS A 5 -0.51 5.97 1.16
CA CYS A 5 0.67 6.70 1.64
C CYS A 5 0.30 7.67 2.76
N CYS A 6 1.23 7.90 3.67
CA CYS A 6 1.11 8.89 4.74
C CYS A 6 2.07 10.09 4.57
N GLU A 7 2.73 10.15 3.42
CA GLU A 7 3.67 11.19 3.00
C GLU A 7 3.47 11.48 1.51
N ASP A 8 3.89 12.67 1.10
CA ASP A 8 3.64 13.26 -0.22
C ASP A 8 4.91 13.76 -0.91
N PHE A 9 6.10 13.39 -0.43
CA PHE A 9 7.39 13.85 -0.96
C PHE A 9 8.24 12.72 -1.57
N GLU A 10 8.08 11.47 -1.12
CA GLU A 10 8.84 10.32 -1.61
C GLU A 10 8.05 9.54 -2.67
N GLN A 11 8.73 9.15 -3.75
CA GLN A 11 8.25 8.17 -4.76
C GLN A 11 6.90 8.53 -5.43
N ILE A 12 6.57 9.82 -5.49
CA ILE A 12 5.31 10.34 -6.05
C ILE A 12 5.13 10.00 -7.52
N ASP A 13 6.22 9.80 -8.27
CA ASP A 13 6.16 9.54 -9.73
C ASP A 13 6.44 8.07 -10.09
N SER A 14 6.78 7.24 -9.10
CA SER A 14 7.22 5.86 -9.31
C SER A 14 6.09 4.85 -9.13
N TYR A 15 5.14 4.77 -10.07
CA TYR A 15 3.96 3.88 -10.00
C TYR A 15 4.31 2.42 -9.69
N GLY A 16 5.19 1.80 -10.48
CA GLY A 16 5.60 0.41 -10.27
C GLY A 16 6.36 0.16 -8.96
N TYR A 17 7.05 1.19 -8.41
CA TYR A 17 7.73 1.07 -7.13
C TYR A 17 6.73 0.93 -5.97
N VAL A 18 5.60 1.63 -6.02
CA VAL A 18 4.57 1.55 -4.96
C VAL A 18 3.95 0.16 -4.87
N ALA A 19 3.80 -0.54 -6.00
CA ALA A 19 3.27 -1.91 -6.00
C ALA A 19 4.14 -2.87 -5.16
N HIS A 20 5.47 -2.75 -5.24
CA HIS A 20 6.38 -3.59 -4.45
C HIS A 20 6.23 -3.35 -2.93
N LEU A 21 5.97 -2.10 -2.53
CA LEU A 21 5.82 -1.75 -1.13
C LEU A 21 4.58 -2.44 -0.53
N TRP A 22 3.49 -2.47 -1.29
CA TRP A 22 2.25 -3.11 -0.88
C TRP A 22 2.31 -4.64 -0.88
N MET A 23 3.08 -5.27 -1.77
CA MET A 23 3.22 -6.75 -1.78
C MET A 23 3.72 -7.33 -0.44
N ARG A 24 4.29 -6.50 0.44
CA ARG A 24 4.62 -6.88 1.82
C ARG A 24 3.37 -7.09 2.68
N TYR A 25 2.32 -6.31 2.46
CA TYR A 25 1.10 -6.33 3.28
C TYR A 25 0.36 -7.67 3.24
N PRO A 26 0.06 -8.30 2.08
CA PRO A 26 -0.58 -9.61 2.06
C PRO A 26 0.15 -10.70 2.83
N ARG A 27 1.49 -10.61 2.93
CA ARG A 27 2.33 -11.61 3.61
C ARG A 27 2.57 -11.29 5.09
N LEU A 28 2.82 -10.02 5.41
CA LEU A 28 3.32 -9.59 6.73
C LEU A 28 2.29 -8.81 7.54
N GLY A 29 1.20 -8.35 6.92
CA GLY A 29 0.17 -7.54 7.56
C GLY A 29 0.52 -6.07 7.75
N TYR A 30 1.61 -5.60 7.15
CA TYR A 30 2.01 -4.19 7.15
C TYR A 30 2.75 -3.80 5.86
N GLN A 31 2.75 -2.52 5.51
CA GLN A 31 3.56 -1.96 4.41
C GLN A 31 4.30 -0.67 4.85
N ARG A 32 4.56 0.21 3.87
CA ARG A 32 5.33 1.45 4.04
C ARG A 32 4.71 2.43 5.03
N VAL A 33 3.38 2.48 5.18
CA VAL A 33 2.75 3.42 6.13
C VAL A 33 3.19 3.10 7.55
N THR A 34 3.27 1.82 7.91
CA THR A 34 3.81 1.39 9.21
C THR A 34 5.28 1.79 9.38
N ASP A 35 6.13 1.58 8.37
CA ASP A 35 7.56 1.95 8.42
C ASP A 35 7.74 3.45 8.72
N ILE A 36 7.00 4.28 7.98
CA ILE A 36 7.06 5.74 8.08
C ILE A 36 6.43 6.25 9.37
N ALA A 37 5.24 5.78 9.72
CA ALA A 37 4.55 6.21 10.93
C ALA A 37 5.42 5.94 12.17
N THR A 38 6.06 4.77 12.25
CA THR A 38 6.98 4.44 13.34
C THR A 38 8.20 5.37 13.35
N ARG A 39 8.72 5.76 12.19
CA ARG A 39 9.79 6.75 12.08
C ARG A 39 9.35 8.12 12.62
N ARG A 40 8.17 8.60 12.22
CA ARG A 40 7.63 9.90 12.66
C ARG A 40 7.40 9.96 14.17
N VAL A 41 7.02 8.85 14.79
CA VAL A 41 6.94 8.73 16.25
C VAL A 41 8.33 8.88 16.89
N ARG A 42 9.36 8.20 16.36
CA ARG A 42 10.74 8.32 16.89
C ARG A 42 11.33 9.72 16.71
N GLU A 43 10.93 10.42 15.65
CA GLU A 43 11.34 11.81 15.39
C GLU A 43 10.57 12.82 16.25
N GLY A 44 9.58 12.39 17.04
CA GLY A 44 8.71 13.27 17.83
C GLY A 44 7.74 14.10 17.00
N VAL A 45 7.54 13.75 15.73
CA VAL A 45 6.62 14.45 14.81
C VAL A 45 5.18 14.01 15.03
N TRP A 46 4.96 12.72 15.32
CA TRP A 46 3.65 12.14 15.64
C TRP A 46 3.65 11.50 17.02
N THR A 47 2.48 11.49 17.65
CA THR A 47 2.18 10.62 18.78
C THR A 47 1.96 9.18 18.33
N LEU A 48 2.05 8.23 19.27
CA LEU A 48 1.78 6.82 19.00
C LEU A 48 0.33 6.60 18.54
N GLU A 49 -0.60 7.32 19.15
CA GLU A 49 -2.03 7.26 18.84
C GLU A 49 -2.32 7.74 17.40
N GLU A 50 -1.71 8.85 16.99
CA GLU A 50 -1.81 9.35 15.60
C GLU A 50 -1.25 8.35 14.60
N ALA A 51 -0.07 7.78 14.88
CA ALA A 51 0.54 6.77 14.03
C ALA A 51 -0.36 5.53 13.89
N GLN A 52 -0.91 5.02 14.99
CA GLN A 52 -1.83 3.87 14.98
C GLN A 52 -3.09 4.13 14.16
N LYS A 53 -3.65 5.33 14.25
CA LYS A 53 -4.82 5.72 13.45
C LYS A 53 -4.49 5.69 11.96
N VAL A 54 -3.40 6.34 11.56
CA VAL A 54 -2.97 6.40 10.16
C VAL A 54 -2.65 5.02 9.58
N ILE A 55 -1.98 4.15 10.36
CA ILE A 55 -1.69 2.77 9.95
C ILE A 55 -2.98 2.00 9.66
N LYS A 56 -3.96 2.05 10.59
CA LYS A 56 -5.23 1.33 10.41
C LYS A 56 -6.03 1.81 9.20
N GLU A 57 -5.97 3.11 8.91
CA GLU A 57 -6.72 3.71 7.81
C GLU A 57 -6.07 3.49 6.45
N LYS A 58 -4.72 3.44 6.37
CA LYS A 58 -4.01 3.53 5.10
C LYS A 58 -3.11 2.35 4.77
N ASP A 59 -2.59 1.61 5.74
CA ASP A 59 -1.54 0.60 5.51
C ASP A 59 -2.08 -0.62 4.75
N SER A 60 -3.38 -0.85 4.66
CA SER A 60 -3.94 -1.93 3.81
C SER A 60 -4.11 -1.56 2.35
N ILE A 61 -4.09 -0.26 2.03
CA ILE A 61 -4.51 0.28 0.74
C ILE A 61 -3.36 0.23 -0.25
N LEU A 62 -3.59 -0.37 -1.43
CA LEU A 62 -2.70 -0.23 -2.58
C LEU A 62 -3.21 0.90 -3.46
N ASP A 63 -2.30 1.79 -3.85
CA ASP A 63 -2.56 2.85 -4.82
C ASP A 63 -3.15 2.31 -6.13
N GLN A 64 -4.35 2.79 -6.48
CA GLN A 64 -5.07 2.35 -7.68
C GLN A 64 -4.30 2.60 -8.99
N ARG A 65 -3.48 3.66 -9.06
CA ARG A 65 -2.69 3.94 -10.26
C ARG A 65 -1.53 2.94 -10.38
N ALA A 66 -0.93 2.54 -9.26
CA ALA A 66 0.05 1.46 -9.22
C ALA A 66 -0.58 0.11 -9.61
N TRP A 67 -1.80 -0.18 -9.12
CA TRP A 67 -2.58 -1.36 -9.55
C TRP A 67 -2.79 -1.38 -11.06
N ASP A 68 -3.24 -0.27 -11.64
CA ASP A 68 -3.57 -0.18 -13.05
C ASP A 68 -2.33 -0.25 -13.94
N ASP A 69 -1.24 0.42 -13.55
CA ASP A 69 0.04 0.34 -14.25
C ASP A 69 0.59 -1.10 -14.25
N PHE A 70 0.60 -1.76 -13.09
CA PHE A 70 1.08 -3.13 -12.97
C PHE A 70 0.25 -4.11 -13.80
N ARG A 71 -1.09 -3.99 -13.75
CA ARG A 71 -2.01 -4.77 -14.58
C ARG A 71 -1.73 -4.57 -16.08
N LYS A 72 -1.57 -3.32 -16.52
CA LYS A 72 -1.31 -2.97 -17.93
C LYS A 72 0.03 -3.51 -18.42
N VAL A 73 1.08 -3.40 -17.61
CA VAL A 73 2.42 -3.94 -17.93
C VAL A 73 2.37 -5.45 -18.15
N LEU A 74 1.57 -6.17 -17.35
CA LEU A 74 1.40 -7.61 -17.48
C LEU A 74 0.41 -8.03 -18.59
N GLY A 75 -0.30 -7.07 -19.19
CA GLY A 75 -1.24 -7.33 -20.28
C GLY A 75 -2.57 -7.95 -19.85
N TYR A 76 -2.90 -7.94 -18.56
CA TYR A 76 -4.17 -8.50 -18.08
C TYR A 76 -5.34 -7.54 -18.31
N SER A 77 -6.48 -8.07 -18.74
CA SER A 77 -7.75 -7.35 -18.65
C SER A 77 -8.14 -7.10 -17.20
N LEU A 78 -9.05 -6.15 -16.96
CA LEU A 78 -9.54 -5.85 -15.62
C LEU A 78 -10.21 -7.08 -14.98
N LEU A 79 -10.93 -7.88 -15.77
CA LEU A 79 -11.62 -9.08 -15.29
C LEU A 79 -10.65 -10.17 -14.85
N GLU A 80 -9.66 -10.49 -15.69
CA GLU A 80 -8.62 -11.48 -15.37
C GLU A 80 -7.86 -11.07 -14.10
N TRP A 81 -7.58 -9.78 -13.98
CA TRP A 81 -6.90 -9.22 -12.83
C TRP A 81 -7.66 -9.44 -11.52
N TYR A 82 -8.95 -9.11 -11.48
CA TYR A 82 -9.78 -9.32 -10.30
C TYR A 82 -9.92 -10.81 -9.95
N GLU A 83 -10.05 -11.69 -10.94
CA GLU A 83 -10.10 -13.14 -10.70
C GLU A 83 -8.77 -13.66 -10.13
N ILE A 84 -7.62 -13.18 -10.61
CA ILE A 84 -6.31 -13.53 -10.04
C ILE A 84 -6.26 -13.10 -8.57
N ILE A 85 -6.62 -11.86 -8.24
CA ILE A 85 -6.55 -11.34 -6.86
C ILE A 85 -7.46 -12.13 -5.92
N LYS A 86 -8.70 -12.35 -6.35
CA LYS A 86 -9.70 -13.11 -5.59
C LYS A 86 -9.19 -14.50 -5.23
N ASN A 87 -8.57 -15.19 -6.20
CA ASN A 87 -8.01 -16.53 -6.02
C ASN A 87 -6.65 -16.53 -5.30
N ALA A 88 -5.88 -15.44 -5.37
CA ALA A 88 -4.59 -15.29 -4.71
C ALA A 88 -4.70 -14.91 -3.23
N SER A 89 -5.89 -14.59 -2.73
CA SER A 89 -6.05 -14.04 -1.37
C SER A 89 -5.72 -15.06 -0.27
N TRP A 90 -4.53 -14.91 0.31
CA TRP A 90 -4.18 -15.48 1.62
C TRP A 90 -4.88 -14.76 2.78
N ASN A 91 -5.54 -13.63 2.48
CA ASN A 91 -6.25 -12.79 3.42
C ASN A 91 -7.73 -12.70 3.02
N LYS A 92 -8.57 -13.58 3.59
CA LYS A 92 -9.99 -13.79 3.23
C LYS A 92 -10.95 -12.61 3.54
N LYS A 93 -10.42 -11.41 3.77
CA LYS A 93 -11.17 -10.21 4.17
C LYS A 93 -11.10 -9.06 3.16
N LEU A 94 -10.51 -9.30 1.98
CA LEU A 94 -10.59 -8.38 0.84
C LEU A 94 -11.89 -8.60 0.07
#